data_AF-A0A534LQT7-F1
#
_entry.id   AF-A0A534LQT7-F1
#
_cell.length_a   1.000
_cell.length_b   1.000
_cell.length_c   1.000
_cell.angle_alpha   90.00
_cell.angle_beta   90.00
_cell.angle_gamma   90.00
#
_symmetry.space_group_name_H-M   'P 1'
#
loop_
_entity.id
_entity.type
_entity.pdbx_description
1 polymer ?
#
loop_
_entity_poly.entity_id
_entity_poly.type
_entity_poly.pdbx_seq_one_letter_code
_entity_poly.pdbx_strand_id
1 'polypeptide(L)'
;MRTLAFRVVRRWLIEESAQGTVGREAALLDRPERIGAVASPLAWRILQELAKAPDYPNALAARLKVHEQKVYYHVRRLEAAGFLEVVREEPKRGASARILAPTADAFAIVLKGRGSPVSSPMLAHAGAVTRFLEEFTRDGTFAGSIVVGSPYTHGPFNTTARDSPYAVELGFFLGRLFAAPKGLVVRLDTEVKALGPGKEDMILVGGPVANIITMDLNPHLAVNFDWKQVWRME
;
A
#
# COMPACT_ATOMS: atom_id res chain seq x y z
N MET A 1 -8.65 -23.03 31.49
CA MET A 1 -8.36 -21.61 31.20
C MET A 1 -7.84 -21.51 29.77
N ARG A 2 -8.67 -21.03 28.82
CA ARG A 2 -8.24 -20.72 27.45
C ARG A 2 -8.25 -19.20 27.32
N THR A 3 -7.07 -18.61 27.28
CA THR A 3 -6.89 -17.18 26.99
C THR A 3 -7.29 -16.97 25.54
N LEU A 4 -8.49 -16.43 25.31
CA LEU A 4 -8.92 -15.92 24.03
C LEU A 4 -8.00 -14.74 23.69
N ALA A 5 -7.03 -14.98 22.81
CA ALA A 5 -6.29 -13.91 22.16
C ALA A 5 -7.30 -13.08 21.35
N PHE A 6 -7.71 -11.94 21.89
CA PHE A 6 -8.45 -10.95 21.11
C PHE A 6 -7.56 -10.57 19.93
N ARG A 7 -7.94 -11.03 18.73
CA ARG A 7 -7.27 -10.68 17.48
C ARG A 7 -7.45 -9.17 17.30
N VAL A 8 -6.43 -8.39 17.62
CA VAL A 8 -6.46 -6.92 17.44
C VAL A 8 -6.50 -6.65 15.94
N VAL A 9 -7.71 -6.37 15.43
CA VAL A 9 -7.90 -5.96 14.03
C VAL A 9 -7.44 -4.51 13.93
N ARG A 10 -6.27 -4.30 13.34
CA ARG A 10 -5.81 -2.97 12.94
C ARG A 10 -6.54 -2.53 11.68
N ARG A 11 -6.87 -1.24 11.60
CA ARG A 11 -7.57 -0.65 10.46
C ARG A 11 -6.80 0.59 10.04
N TRP A 12 -6.70 0.79 8.74
CA TRP A 12 -5.95 1.90 8.17
C TRP A 12 -6.88 2.75 7.31
N LEU A 13 -6.82 4.06 7.48
CA LEU A 13 -7.29 5.01 6.50
C LEU A 13 -6.13 5.30 5.55
N ILE A 14 -6.33 5.01 4.27
CA ILE A 14 -5.32 5.22 3.23
C ILE A 14 -5.77 6.42 2.40
N GLU A 15 -4.96 7.46 2.38
CA GLU A 15 -5.12 8.63 1.51
C GLU A 15 -4.07 8.59 0.41
N GLU A 16 -4.53 8.87 -0.80
CA GLU A 16 -3.76 8.69 -2.02
C GLU A 16 -3.70 10.02 -2.78
N SER A 17 -2.49 10.51 -3.03
CA SER A 17 -2.25 11.76 -3.77
C SER A 17 -1.14 11.60 -4.81
N ALA A 18 -0.95 12.62 -5.65
CA ALA A 18 0.15 12.67 -6.61
C ALA A 18 1.54 12.62 -5.94
N GLN A 19 1.62 12.96 -4.65
CA GLN A 19 2.86 12.98 -3.86
C GLN A 19 3.14 11.66 -3.12
N GLY A 20 2.21 10.70 -3.17
CA GLY A 20 2.36 9.38 -2.57
C GLY A 20 1.13 8.91 -1.81
N THR A 21 1.30 7.81 -1.08
CA THR A 21 0.25 7.19 -0.26
C THR A 21 0.56 7.42 1.22
N VAL A 22 -0.42 7.94 1.96
CA VAL A 22 -0.33 8.15 3.40
C VAL A 22 -1.30 7.21 4.11
N GLY A 23 -0.78 6.39 5.02
CA GLY A 23 -1.58 5.54 5.90
C GLY A 23 -1.71 6.15 7.29
N ARG A 24 -2.93 6.13 7.85
CA ARG A 24 -3.21 6.50 9.25
C ARG A 24 -3.93 5.35 9.94
N GLU A 25 -3.47 4.93 11.12
CA GLU A 25 -4.20 3.92 11.89
C GLU A 25 -5.52 4.53 12.38
N ALA A 26 -6.63 3.83 12.10
CA ALA A 26 -7.98 4.32 12.32
C ALA A 26 -8.69 3.55 13.44
N ALA A 27 -9.14 4.27 14.46
CA ALA A 27 -10.05 3.75 15.47
C ALA A 27 -11.51 3.82 14.98
N LEU A 28 -12.28 2.75 15.21
CA LEU A 28 -13.70 2.75 14.85
C LEU A 28 -14.56 3.39 15.93
N LEU A 29 -15.45 4.27 15.49
CA LEU A 29 -16.54 4.80 16.29
C LEU A 29 -17.74 3.86 16.16
N ASP A 30 -17.82 2.91 17.09
CA ASP A 30 -18.82 1.85 17.14
C ASP A 30 -20.10 2.23 17.91
N ARG A 31 -20.11 3.40 18.54
CA ARG A 31 -21.15 3.88 19.46
C ARG A 31 -21.53 5.33 19.16
N PRO A 32 -22.82 5.67 18.97
CA PRO A 32 -23.27 7.03 18.70
C PRO A 32 -22.86 8.07 19.76
N GLU A 33 -22.76 7.66 21.03
CA GLU A 33 -22.43 8.54 22.15
C GLU A 33 -21.03 9.17 21.99
N ARG A 34 -20.10 8.43 21.37
CA ARG A 34 -18.75 8.92 21.05
C ARG A 34 -18.79 10.03 20.00
N ILE A 35 -19.68 9.95 19.03
CA ILE A 35 -19.83 10.95 17.96
C ILE A 35 -20.23 12.31 18.56
N GLY A 36 -21.11 12.30 19.57
CA GLY A 36 -21.54 13.53 20.25
C GLY A 36 -20.42 14.30 20.95
N ALA A 37 -19.29 13.66 21.28
CA ALA A 37 -18.12 14.33 21.86
C ALA A 37 -17.34 15.15 20.83
N VAL A 38 -17.30 14.70 19.57
CA VAL A 38 -16.57 15.34 18.46
C VAL A 38 -17.44 16.20 17.55
N ALA A 39 -18.77 16.17 17.71
CA ALA A 39 -19.71 16.95 16.91
C ALA A 39 -19.57 18.49 17.08
N SER A 40 -18.90 18.95 18.13
CA SER A 40 -18.65 20.39 18.34
C SER A 40 -17.48 20.89 17.50
N PRO A 41 -17.59 22.04 16.82
CA PRO A 41 -16.47 22.64 16.09
C PRO A 41 -15.23 22.90 16.95
N LEU A 42 -15.41 23.24 18.23
CA LEU A 42 -14.29 23.46 19.15
C LEU A 42 -13.61 22.14 19.54
N ALA A 43 -14.39 21.07 19.77
CA ALA A 43 -13.84 19.75 20.03
C ALA A 43 -13.01 19.23 18.84
N TRP A 44 -13.52 19.43 17.62
CA TRP A 44 -12.79 19.09 16.39
C TRP A 44 -11.47 19.85 16.28
N ARG A 45 -11.48 21.17 16.51
CA ARG A 45 -10.26 22.00 16.51
C ARG A 45 -9.26 21.57 17.58
N ILE A 46 -9.72 21.20 18.77
CA ILE A 46 -8.86 20.70 19.85
C ILE A 46 -8.15 19.41 19.43
N LEU A 47 -8.88 18.43 18.87
CA LEU A 47 -8.29 17.19 18.38
C LEU A 47 -7.23 17.45 17.29
N GLN A 48 -7.54 18.32 16.32
CA GLN A 48 -6.61 18.65 15.24
C GLN A 48 -5.34 19.37 15.74
N GLU A 49 -5.46 20.24 16.74
CA GLU A 49 -4.29 20.89 17.34
C GLU A 49 -3.42 19.93 18.14
N LEU A 50 -4.03 18.95 18.82
CA LEU A 50 -3.31 17.91 19.56
C LEU A 50 -2.68 16.85 18.64
N ALA A 51 -3.30 16.58 17.48
CA ALA A 51 -2.73 15.71 16.45
C ALA A 51 -1.45 16.29 15.83
N LYS A 52 -1.30 17.63 15.81
CA LYS A 52 -0.06 18.29 15.36
C LYS A 52 1.05 18.18 16.41
N ALA A 53 0.71 18.38 17.68
CA ALA A 53 1.64 18.32 18.79
C ALA A 53 0.91 18.06 20.12
N PRO A 54 1.26 17.00 20.87
CA PRO A 54 0.72 16.74 22.19
C PRO A 54 1.01 17.87 23.17
N ASP A 55 -0.02 18.34 23.88
CA ASP A 55 0.08 19.54 24.73
C ASP A 55 -0.95 19.53 25.86
N TYR A 56 -0.85 20.49 26.78
CA TYR A 56 -1.79 20.67 27.89
C TYR A 56 -2.96 21.63 27.52
N PRO A 57 -4.13 21.51 28.18
CA PRO A 57 -5.31 22.31 27.87
C PRO A 57 -5.11 23.84 27.88
N ASN A 58 -4.28 24.37 28.78
CA ASN A 58 -4.04 25.81 28.86
C ASN A 58 -3.26 26.35 27.65
N ALA A 59 -2.31 25.58 27.10
CA ALA A 59 -1.62 25.98 25.89
C ALA A 59 -2.54 25.92 24.68
N LEU A 60 -3.42 24.91 24.62
CA LEU A 60 -4.48 24.85 23.61
C LEU A 60 -5.40 26.07 23.68
N ALA A 61 -5.81 26.49 24.88
CA ALA A 61 -6.66 27.67 25.07
C ALA A 61 -6.00 28.95 24.53
N ALA A 62 -4.73 29.17 24.86
CA ALA A 62 -3.95 30.29 24.35
C ALA A 62 -3.83 30.28 22.82
N ARG A 63 -3.47 29.12 22.24
CA ARG A 63 -3.28 28.93 20.80
C ARG A 63 -4.58 29.06 20.01
N LEU A 64 -5.70 28.55 20.55
CA LEU A 64 -7.02 28.64 19.93
C LEU A 64 -7.71 29.99 20.17
N LYS A 65 -7.17 30.84 21.06
CA LYS A 65 -7.79 32.10 21.52
C LYS A 65 -9.20 31.87 22.10
N VAL A 66 -9.35 30.82 22.90
CA VAL A 66 -10.61 30.42 23.53
C VAL A 66 -10.43 30.40 25.04
N HIS A 67 -11.49 30.77 25.77
CA HIS A 67 -11.51 30.73 27.22
C HIS A 67 -11.19 29.32 27.77
N GLU A 68 -10.29 29.24 28.75
CA GLU A 68 -9.75 27.97 29.28
C GLU A 68 -10.83 26.99 29.73
N GLN A 69 -11.87 27.46 30.42
CA GLN A 69 -12.98 26.61 30.88
C GLN A 69 -13.70 25.88 29.72
N LYS A 70 -13.84 26.52 28.55
CA LYS A 70 -14.44 25.88 27.38
C LYS A 70 -13.54 24.77 26.84
N VAL A 71 -12.22 25.00 26.81
CA VAL A 71 -11.25 23.99 26.38
C VAL A 71 -11.26 22.80 27.35
N TYR A 72 -11.20 23.05 28.66
CA TYR A 72 -11.29 21.99 29.67
C TYR A 72 -12.58 21.17 29.58
N TYR A 73 -13.71 21.82 29.32
CA TYR A 73 -14.98 21.14 29.11
C TYR A 73 -14.91 20.14 27.95
N HIS A 74 -14.40 20.58 26.78
CA HIS A 74 -14.27 19.69 25.62
C HIS A 74 -13.22 18.61 25.81
N VAL A 75 -12.07 18.93 26.39
CA VAL A 75 -11.02 17.96 26.70
C VAL A 75 -11.56 16.83 27.57
N ARG A 76 -12.25 17.14 28.68
CA ARG A 76 -12.84 16.11 29.56
C ARG A 76 -13.84 15.23 28.82
N ARG A 77 -14.68 15.82 27.94
CA ARG A 77 -15.64 15.05 27.13
C ARG A 77 -14.95 14.16 26.10
N LEU A 78 -13.88 14.63 25.47
CA LEU A 78 -13.09 13.88 24.50
C LEU A 78 -12.32 12.72 25.16
N GLU A 79 -11.67 12.98 26.29
CA GLU A 79 -11.02 11.95 27.12
C GLU A 79 -12.02 10.87 27.55
N ALA A 80 -13.19 11.26 28.10
CA ALA A 80 -14.21 10.33 28.54
C ALA A 80 -14.80 9.49 27.39
N ALA A 81 -14.87 10.04 26.18
CA ALA A 81 -15.31 9.32 25.00
C ALA A 81 -14.21 8.46 24.36
N GLY A 82 -12.96 8.56 24.85
CA GLY A 82 -11.82 7.78 24.40
C GLY A 82 -11.13 8.32 23.14
N PHE A 83 -11.23 9.63 22.88
CA PHE A 83 -10.51 10.28 21.78
C PHE A 83 -9.14 10.82 22.20
N LEU A 84 -8.95 11.08 23.49
CA LEU A 84 -7.72 11.63 24.05
C LEU A 84 -7.20 10.73 25.17
N GLU A 85 -5.89 10.64 25.29
CA GLU A 85 -5.18 10.00 26.39
C GLU A 85 -4.07 10.90 26.93
N VAL A 86 -3.67 10.63 28.18
CA VAL A 86 -2.49 11.28 28.78
C VAL A 86 -1.26 10.52 28.35
N VAL A 87 -0.40 11.18 27.58
CA VAL A 87 0.86 10.58 27.11
C VAL A 87 2.02 10.85 28.06
N ARG A 88 1.94 11.91 28.88
CA ARG A 88 2.92 12.22 29.93
C ARG A 88 2.36 13.19 30.98
N GLU A 89 2.96 13.17 32.15
CA GLU A 89 2.72 14.16 33.22
C GLU A 89 4.01 14.93 33.50
N GLU A 90 3.93 16.25 33.53
CA GLU A 90 5.09 17.13 33.73
C GLU A 90 4.86 18.09 34.92
N PRO A 91 5.84 18.28 35.82
CA PRO A 91 5.73 19.24 36.90
C PRO A 91 5.78 20.68 36.36
N LYS A 92 4.79 21.50 36.68
CA LYS A 92 4.70 22.90 36.26
C LYS A 92 4.14 23.77 37.37
N ARG A 93 4.97 24.72 37.85
CA ARG A 93 4.59 25.73 38.88
C ARG A 93 3.86 25.12 40.10
N GLY A 94 4.36 23.99 40.61
CA GLY A 94 3.80 23.33 41.79
C GLY A 94 2.57 22.43 41.53
N ALA A 95 2.15 22.25 40.27
CA ALA A 95 1.10 21.31 39.88
C ALA A 95 1.60 20.31 38.82
N SER A 96 0.93 19.15 38.69
CA SER A 96 1.17 18.21 37.59
C SER A 96 0.36 18.64 36.36
N ALA A 97 1.03 18.84 35.24
CA ALA A 97 0.42 19.14 33.95
C ALA A 97 0.28 17.85 33.13
N ARG A 98 -0.97 17.46 32.84
CA ARG A 98 -1.30 16.31 31.98
C ARG A 98 -1.17 16.72 30.53
N ILE A 99 -0.27 16.07 29.79
CA ILE A 99 -0.10 16.28 28.37
C ILE A 99 -0.89 15.24 27.60
N LEU A 100 -1.71 15.74 26.67
CA LEU A 100 -2.73 14.95 26.00
C LEU A 100 -2.36 14.74 24.54
N ALA A 101 -2.77 13.61 23.97
CA ALA A 101 -2.71 13.33 22.55
C ALA A 101 -3.96 12.56 22.10
N PRO A 102 -4.30 12.56 20.80
CA PRO A 102 -5.30 11.66 20.26
C PRO A 102 -4.91 10.20 20.44
N THR A 103 -5.87 9.33 20.73
CA THR A 103 -5.64 7.88 20.90
C THR A 103 -5.42 7.12 19.58
N ALA A 104 -5.61 7.79 18.44
CA ALA A 104 -5.44 7.25 17.10
C ALA A 104 -5.16 8.37 16.10
N ASP A 105 -4.49 8.05 14.98
CA ASP A 105 -4.19 9.00 13.91
C ASP A 105 -5.44 9.39 13.11
N ALA A 106 -6.47 8.54 13.13
CA ALA A 106 -7.75 8.75 12.49
C ALA A 106 -8.89 8.09 13.29
N PHE A 107 -10.10 8.61 13.12
CA PHE A 107 -11.34 8.04 13.66
C PHE A 107 -12.33 7.86 12.51
N ALA A 108 -12.96 6.68 12.42
CA ALA A 108 -13.85 6.34 11.31
C ALA A 108 -15.17 5.73 11.78
N ILE A 109 -16.25 6.01 11.03
CA ILE A 109 -17.53 5.31 11.14
C ILE A 109 -17.60 4.34 9.97
N VAL A 110 -17.84 3.05 10.26
CA VAL A 110 -17.99 2.01 9.23
C VAL A 110 -19.44 1.56 9.18
N LEU A 111 -20.04 1.66 8.00
CA LEU A 111 -21.35 1.09 7.72
C LEU A 111 -21.20 -0.43 7.56
N LYS A 112 -22.03 -1.22 8.24
CA LYS A 112 -21.99 -2.70 8.22
C LYS A 112 -22.62 -3.29 6.94
N GLY A 113 -22.28 -2.73 5.78
CA GLY A 113 -22.72 -3.18 4.47
C GLY A 113 -21.74 -4.16 3.81
N ARG A 114 -22.00 -4.52 2.55
CA ARG A 114 -21.03 -5.25 1.73
C ARG A 114 -19.82 -4.35 1.45
N GLY A 115 -18.62 -4.85 1.75
CA GLY A 115 -17.38 -4.26 1.26
C GLY A 115 -16.96 -4.94 -0.05
N SER A 116 -16.18 -4.23 -0.87
CA SER A 116 -15.49 -4.83 -2.00
C SER A 116 -14.14 -5.38 -1.52
N PRO A 117 -13.74 -6.60 -1.93
CA PRO A 117 -12.38 -7.06 -1.69
C PRO A 117 -11.40 -6.11 -2.37
N VAL A 118 -10.33 -5.73 -1.68
CA VAL A 118 -9.25 -4.91 -2.23
C VAL A 118 -7.97 -5.72 -2.17
N SER A 119 -7.30 -5.80 -3.31
CA SER A 119 -5.96 -6.36 -3.46
C SER A 119 -4.96 -5.44 -2.78
N SER A 120 -4.24 -5.93 -1.78
CA SER A 120 -3.10 -5.21 -1.20
C SER A 120 -1.84 -5.49 -2.05
N PRO A 121 -0.96 -4.50 -2.30
CA PRO A 121 -0.95 -3.12 -1.79
C PRO A 121 -1.84 -2.15 -2.60
N MET A 122 -2.42 -1.15 -1.93
CA MET A 122 -3.10 -0.02 -2.59
C MET A 122 -2.06 0.98 -3.11
N LEU A 123 -2.18 1.38 -4.38
CA LEU A 123 -1.54 2.56 -4.91
C LEU A 123 -2.39 3.27 -5.98
N ALA A 124 -2.41 4.60 -5.82
CA ALA A 124 -3.22 5.64 -6.47
C ALA A 124 -3.12 5.85 -7.98
N HIS A 125 -2.34 5.06 -8.72
CA HIS A 125 -2.04 5.37 -10.12
C HIS A 125 -2.44 4.26 -11.10
N ALA A 126 -3.31 3.36 -10.63
CA ALA A 126 -3.51 2.09 -11.27
C ALA A 126 -4.77 2.03 -12.15
N GLY A 127 -5.56 3.10 -12.30
CA GLY A 127 -6.77 3.04 -13.13
C GLY A 127 -6.47 2.58 -14.57
N ALA A 128 -5.47 3.19 -15.22
CA ALA A 128 -5.04 2.79 -16.56
C ALA A 128 -4.11 1.58 -16.54
N VAL A 129 -3.16 1.50 -15.60
CA VAL A 129 -2.16 0.41 -15.56
C VAL A 129 -2.75 -0.90 -15.06
N THR A 130 -3.59 -0.90 -14.01
CA THR A 130 -4.33 -2.09 -13.57
C THR A 130 -5.33 -2.54 -14.62
N ARG A 131 -6.00 -1.61 -15.33
CA ARG A 131 -6.85 -2.00 -16.46
C ARG A 131 -6.03 -2.62 -17.59
N PHE A 132 -4.87 -2.06 -17.90
CA PHE A 132 -3.95 -2.63 -18.89
C PHE A 132 -3.44 -4.03 -18.48
N LEU A 133 -3.27 -4.28 -17.18
CA LEU A 133 -2.78 -5.55 -16.62
C LEU A 133 -3.91 -6.40 -16.02
N GLU A 134 -5.17 -6.20 -16.41
CA GLU A 134 -6.31 -6.88 -15.77
C GLU A 134 -6.32 -8.39 -16.04
N GLU A 135 -5.73 -8.84 -17.14
CA GLU A 135 -5.54 -10.24 -17.48
C GLU A 135 -4.54 -10.94 -16.53
N PHE A 136 -3.61 -10.18 -15.95
CA PHE A 136 -2.58 -10.69 -15.04
C PHE A 136 -3.03 -10.75 -13.57
N THR A 137 -4.33 -10.68 -13.27
CA THR A 137 -4.85 -10.76 -11.90
C THR A 137 -6.03 -11.69 -11.73
N ARG A 138 -6.02 -12.46 -10.64
CA ARG A 138 -7.16 -13.25 -10.14
C ARG A 138 -7.36 -12.94 -8.68
N ASP A 139 -8.50 -12.33 -8.35
CA ASP A 139 -8.85 -11.90 -6.98
C ASP A 139 -7.75 -11.04 -6.32
N GLY A 140 -7.04 -10.23 -7.13
CA GLY A 140 -5.96 -9.37 -6.65
C GLY A 140 -4.60 -10.02 -6.51
N THR A 141 -4.49 -11.32 -6.81
CA THR A 141 -3.23 -12.06 -6.85
C THR A 141 -2.69 -12.09 -8.27
N PHE A 142 -1.38 -11.93 -8.46
CA PHE A 142 -0.77 -12.00 -9.78
C PHE A 142 -1.01 -13.38 -10.41
N ALA A 143 -1.52 -13.39 -11.63
CA ALA A 143 -1.93 -14.58 -12.36
C ALA A 143 -1.23 -14.62 -13.73
N GLY A 144 0.03 -15.03 -13.73
CA GLY A 144 0.83 -15.16 -14.94
C GLY A 144 2.26 -15.56 -14.60
N SER A 145 3.14 -15.45 -15.59
CA SER A 145 4.58 -15.68 -15.43
C SER A 145 5.41 -14.51 -15.97
N ILE A 146 6.57 -14.28 -15.36
CA ILE A 146 7.59 -13.39 -15.89
C ILE A 146 8.66 -14.29 -16.50
N VAL A 147 8.76 -14.27 -17.83
CA VAL A 147 9.69 -15.13 -18.57
C VAL A 147 10.95 -14.34 -18.87
N VAL A 148 12.07 -14.79 -18.31
CA VAL A 148 13.40 -14.21 -18.54
C VAL A 148 14.24 -15.14 -19.41
N GLY A 149 15.25 -14.59 -20.07
CA GLY A 149 16.19 -15.42 -20.82
C GLY A 149 17.04 -16.31 -19.89
N SER A 150 17.40 -17.50 -20.37
CA SER A 150 18.25 -18.42 -19.60
C SER A 150 19.69 -17.87 -19.45
N PRO A 151 20.29 -17.97 -18.25
CA PRO A 151 21.69 -17.59 -18.04
C PRO A 151 22.66 -18.58 -18.68
N TYR A 152 22.18 -19.75 -19.10
CA TYR A 152 22.96 -20.76 -19.81
C TYR A 152 22.89 -20.53 -21.31
N THR A 153 23.94 -20.92 -22.01
CA THR A 153 24.04 -20.73 -23.45
C THR A 153 23.02 -21.60 -24.18
N HIS A 154 22.20 -20.99 -25.04
CA HIS A 154 21.16 -21.69 -25.79
C HIS A 154 20.70 -20.87 -27.03
N GLY A 155 19.71 -21.41 -27.74
CA GLY A 155 19.11 -20.76 -28.90
C GLY A 155 20.03 -20.75 -30.13
N PRO A 156 19.55 -20.21 -31.27
CA PRO A 156 20.28 -20.24 -32.53
C PRO A 156 21.53 -19.35 -32.54
N PHE A 157 21.63 -18.38 -31.65
CA PHE A 157 22.79 -17.47 -31.54
C PHE A 157 23.80 -17.89 -30.47
N ASN A 158 23.56 -19.01 -29.79
CA ASN A 158 24.44 -19.52 -28.74
C ASN A 158 24.84 -18.43 -27.73
N THR A 159 23.84 -17.71 -27.21
CA THR A 159 24.02 -16.57 -26.30
C THR A 159 23.51 -16.89 -24.90
N THR A 160 23.91 -16.07 -23.94
CA THR A 160 23.42 -16.10 -22.55
C THR A 160 22.65 -14.83 -22.25
N ALA A 161 21.56 -14.94 -21.51
CA ALA A 161 20.79 -13.78 -21.10
C ALA A 161 21.45 -13.01 -19.93
N ARG A 162 21.20 -11.70 -19.89
CA ARG A 162 21.63 -10.77 -18.82
C ARG A 162 20.51 -9.82 -18.40
N ASP A 163 19.28 -10.18 -18.73
CA ASP A 163 18.07 -9.37 -18.57
C ASP A 163 17.37 -9.58 -17.22
N SER A 164 17.77 -10.58 -16.45
CA SER A 164 17.19 -10.91 -15.15
C SER A 164 17.15 -9.73 -14.15
N PRO A 165 18.12 -8.80 -14.09
CA PRO A 165 18.01 -7.61 -13.23
C PRO A 165 16.78 -6.74 -13.55
N TYR A 166 16.40 -6.63 -14.82
CA TYR A 166 15.21 -5.86 -15.21
C TYR A 166 13.92 -6.53 -14.75
N ALA A 167 13.89 -7.87 -14.70
CA ALA A 167 12.77 -8.61 -14.17
C ALA A 167 12.60 -8.39 -12.65
N VAL A 168 13.68 -8.14 -11.92
CA VAL A 168 13.63 -7.78 -10.48
C VAL A 168 12.96 -6.41 -10.30
N GLU A 169 13.38 -5.40 -11.06
CA GLU A 169 12.77 -4.07 -11.03
C GLU A 169 11.28 -4.12 -11.39
N LEU A 170 10.94 -4.89 -12.44
CA LEU A 170 9.56 -5.15 -12.83
C LEU A 170 8.79 -5.85 -11.71
N GLY A 171 9.36 -6.89 -11.09
CA GLY A 171 8.74 -7.61 -9.99
C GLY A 171 8.45 -6.71 -8.79
N PHE A 172 9.37 -5.81 -8.44
CA PHE A 172 9.16 -4.82 -7.39
C PHE A 172 8.02 -3.85 -7.73
N PHE A 173 7.90 -3.44 -9.00
CA PHE A 173 6.78 -2.64 -9.47
C PHE A 173 5.44 -3.41 -9.40
N LEU A 174 5.38 -4.62 -9.94
CA LEU A 174 4.17 -5.45 -9.96
C LEU A 174 3.72 -5.87 -8.54
N GLY A 175 4.66 -6.04 -7.61
CA GLY A 175 4.36 -6.28 -6.20
C GLY A 175 3.61 -5.13 -5.51
N ARG A 176 3.53 -3.96 -6.13
CA ARG A 176 2.65 -2.85 -5.69
C ARG A 176 1.23 -2.96 -6.22
N LEU A 177 0.99 -3.76 -7.25
CA LEU A 177 -0.30 -3.89 -7.94
C LEU A 177 -1.02 -5.19 -7.56
N PHE A 178 -0.26 -6.23 -7.23
CA PHE A 178 -0.77 -7.57 -7.03
C PHE A 178 -0.18 -8.21 -5.78
N ALA A 179 -1.00 -9.02 -5.11
CA ALA A 179 -0.50 -9.96 -4.10
C ALA A 179 0.36 -11.04 -4.78
N ALA A 180 1.39 -11.48 -4.06
CA ALA A 180 2.27 -12.55 -4.54
C ALA A 180 1.53 -13.90 -4.57
N PRO A 181 1.59 -14.67 -5.67
CA PRO A 181 0.98 -15.98 -5.76
C PRO A 181 1.78 -17.04 -4.98
N LYS A 182 1.18 -18.21 -4.82
CA LYS A 182 1.88 -19.37 -4.24
C LYS A 182 2.79 -20.00 -5.29
N GLY A 183 4.11 -19.82 -5.12
CA GLY A 183 5.13 -20.41 -6.00
C GLY A 183 6.00 -19.35 -6.67
N LEU A 184 6.89 -19.81 -7.56
CA LEU A 184 7.75 -18.92 -8.35
C LEU A 184 6.96 -18.36 -9.54
N VAL A 185 6.97 -17.03 -9.67
CA VAL A 185 6.40 -16.32 -10.83
C VAL A 185 7.35 -16.25 -12.01
N VAL A 186 8.65 -16.38 -11.75
CA VAL A 186 9.69 -16.30 -12.78
C VAL A 186 9.91 -17.67 -13.40
N ARG A 187 10.01 -17.71 -14.73
CA ARG A 187 10.42 -18.89 -15.49
C ARG A 187 11.50 -18.54 -16.50
N LEU A 188 12.32 -19.51 -16.86
CA LEU A 188 13.24 -19.37 -17.98
C LEU A 188 12.52 -19.61 -19.30
N ASP A 189 12.88 -18.86 -20.32
CA ASP A 189 12.45 -19.04 -21.70
C ASP A 189 12.65 -20.48 -22.21
N THR A 190 13.76 -21.11 -21.85
CA THR A 190 14.08 -22.53 -22.15
C THR A 190 13.11 -23.51 -21.48
N GLU A 191 12.68 -23.23 -20.25
CA GLU A 191 11.67 -24.04 -19.55
C GLU A 191 10.31 -23.92 -20.24
N VAL A 192 9.91 -22.69 -20.59
CA VAL A 192 8.66 -22.42 -21.32
C VAL A 192 8.68 -23.09 -22.69
N LYS A 193 9.79 -23.01 -23.42
CA LYS A 193 9.94 -23.67 -24.72
C LYS A 193 9.86 -25.19 -24.62
N ALA A 194 10.46 -25.78 -23.59
CA ALA A 194 10.47 -27.23 -23.39
C ALA A 194 9.09 -27.78 -22.99
N LEU A 195 8.36 -27.07 -22.13
CA LEU A 195 7.02 -27.46 -21.70
C LEU A 195 5.93 -27.17 -22.73
N GLY A 196 6.24 -26.31 -23.72
CA GLY A 196 5.28 -25.75 -24.66
C GLY A 196 4.49 -24.58 -24.06
N PRO A 197 3.83 -23.76 -24.89
CA PRO A 197 3.07 -22.63 -24.40
C PRO A 197 1.91 -23.12 -23.53
N GLY A 198 2.00 -22.85 -22.22
CA GLY A 198 0.87 -23.02 -21.31
C GLY A 198 -0.27 -22.06 -21.66
N LYS A 199 -1.42 -22.21 -21.00
CA LYS A 199 -2.56 -21.27 -21.12
C LYS A 199 -2.43 -20.02 -20.23
N GLU A 200 -1.24 -19.79 -19.68
CA GLU A 200 -1.00 -18.70 -18.73
C GLU A 200 -0.51 -17.45 -19.44
N ASP A 201 -0.91 -16.30 -18.93
CA ASP A 201 -0.45 -15.01 -19.42
C ASP A 201 1.04 -14.82 -19.07
N MET A 202 1.81 -14.29 -20.03
CA MET A 202 3.27 -14.17 -19.91
C MET A 202 3.71 -12.73 -20.09
N ILE A 203 4.58 -12.26 -19.21
CA ILE A 203 5.35 -11.04 -19.39
C ILE A 203 6.76 -11.45 -19.80
N LEU A 204 7.15 -11.14 -21.03
CA LEU A 204 8.46 -11.47 -21.56
C LEU A 204 9.45 -10.33 -21.23
N VAL A 205 10.55 -10.67 -20.58
CA VAL A 205 11.65 -9.74 -20.28
C VAL A 205 12.88 -10.24 -21.03
N GLY A 206 13.46 -9.36 -21.84
CA GLY A 206 14.59 -9.69 -22.70
C GLY A 206 14.30 -9.55 -24.19
N GLY A 207 15.34 -9.27 -24.96
CA GLY A 207 15.25 -9.15 -26.42
C GLY A 207 15.24 -10.52 -27.14
N PRO A 208 14.89 -10.55 -28.44
CA PRO A 208 14.74 -11.80 -29.20
C PRO A 208 16.04 -12.60 -29.39
N VAL A 209 17.20 -12.01 -29.09
CA VAL A 209 18.47 -12.75 -29.13
C VAL A 209 18.68 -13.55 -27.84
N ALA A 210 18.32 -12.97 -26.69
CA ALA A 210 18.58 -13.53 -25.35
C ALA A 210 17.40 -14.32 -24.75
N ASN A 211 16.18 -14.08 -25.25
CA ASN A 211 14.97 -14.76 -24.84
C ASN A 211 14.30 -15.41 -26.05
N ILE A 212 14.31 -16.74 -26.13
CA ILE A 212 13.79 -17.49 -27.30
C ILE A 212 12.28 -17.34 -27.48
N ILE A 213 11.52 -17.09 -26.41
CA ILE A 213 10.08 -16.84 -26.51
C ILE A 213 9.84 -15.46 -27.12
N THR A 214 10.64 -14.45 -26.74
CA THR A 214 10.61 -13.14 -27.41
C THR A 214 10.99 -13.29 -28.88
N MET A 215 11.95 -14.14 -29.22
CA MET A 215 12.35 -14.42 -30.60
C MET A 215 11.20 -14.95 -31.44
N ASP A 216 10.49 -15.95 -30.92
CA ASP A 216 9.35 -16.58 -31.59
C ASP A 216 8.20 -15.58 -31.78
N LEU A 217 7.96 -14.70 -30.79
CA LEU A 217 6.89 -13.70 -30.84
C LEU A 217 7.21 -12.52 -31.77
N ASN A 218 8.48 -12.12 -31.86
CA ASN A 218 8.92 -10.89 -32.53
C ASN A 218 8.35 -10.68 -33.96
N PRO A 219 8.31 -11.69 -34.85
CA PRO A 219 7.71 -11.53 -36.20
C PRO A 219 6.22 -11.22 -36.20
N HIS A 220 5.51 -11.49 -35.11
CA HIS A 220 4.07 -11.27 -34.97
C HIS A 220 3.71 -9.91 -34.37
N LEU A 221 4.71 -9.15 -33.91
CA LEU A 221 4.49 -7.82 -33.33
C LEU A 221 4.38 -6.75 -34.43
N ALA A 222 3.43 -5.82 -34.26
CA ALA A 222 3.23 -4.69 -35.17
C ALA A 222 4.47 -3.79 -35.28
N VAL A 223 5.23 -3.67 -34.19
CA VAL A 223 6.58 -3.10 -34.16
C VAL A 223 7.49 -4.20 -33.65
N ASN A 224 8.48 -4.58 -34.45
CA ASN A 224 9.38 -5.68 -34.15
C ASN A 224 10.85 -5.24 -34.24
N PHE A 225 11.71 -6.00 -33.57
CA PHE A 225 13.15 -5.79 -33.60
C PHE A 225 13.76 -6.44 -34.84
N ASP A 226 14.45 -5.65 -35.65
CA ASP A 226 15.33 -6.17 -36.71
C ASP A 226 16.68 -6.60 -36.11
N TRP A 227 16.65 -7.76 -35.46
CA TRP A 227 17.86 -8.35 -34.87
C TRP A 227 18.89 -8.79 -35.92
N LYS A 228 18.48 -8.98 -37.19
CA LYS A 228 19.37 -9.37 -38.29
C LYS A 228 20.36 -8.26 -38.64
N GLN A 229 19.98 -6.99 -38.45
CA GLN A 229 20.88 -5.86 -38.69
C GLN A 229 21.89 -5.65 -37.56
N VAL A 230 21.53 -5.94 -36.31
CA VAL A 230 22.35 -5.65 -35.14
C VAL A 230 23.44 -6.71 -34.90
N TRP A 231 23.19 -7.95 -35.32
CA TRP A 231 24.08 -9.10 -35.10
C TRP A 231 24.60 -9.72 -36.41
N ARG A 232 24.95 -8.90 -37.40
CA ARG A 232 25.78 -9.42 -38.51
C ARG A 232 27.12 -9.89 -37.92
N MET A 233 27.23 -11.20 -37.70
CA MET A 233 28.52 -11.86 -37.59
C MET A 233 29.10 -11.85 -39.01
N GLU A 234 30.02 -10.91 -39.26
CA GLU A 234 31.05 -11.15 -40.27
C GLU A 234 32.03 -12.22 -39.77
#